data_AF-A0A843GRL3-F1
#
_entry.id   AF-A0A843GRL3-F1
#
_cell.length_a   1.000
_cell.length_b   1.000
_cell.length_c   1.000
_cell.angle_alpha   90.00
_cell.angle_beta   90.00
_cell.angle_gamma   90.00
#
_symmetry.space_group_name_H-M   'P 1'
#
loop_
_entity.id
_entity.type
_entity.pdbx_description
1 polymer ?
#
loop_
_entity_poly.entity_id
_entity_poly.type
_entity_poly.pdbx_seq_one_letter_code
_entity_poly.pdbx_strand_id
1 'polypeptide(L)'
;MEFYDFRNNLVFDEYVEYKGIKIYPITIKYYQIVKASSDAFSQDIVNEKDIELIGLPYMEYMQKKALKYPDFLETYDIFNTVIQLSLKEQLHSFRREGEFLKLVIAIPTKDYSEEKMCVYRKKLNDYRELTRDEFHRILNKLQAQKLYEEIEDLANELFTLNVFDDKDFENIKNIICNLNDIDTTIIKDLRWKKELEEAQKIMNELNSGKNNPQFEDLVNVVAMSLNKLPSEIKDMTIRRFDRYLTMILDKENYLLCKQAELSGVEFKTPITHWLKGYKMKSRYSGVQNVGSGIQEVLKE
;
A
#
# COMPACT_ATOMS: atom_id res chain seq x y z
N MET A 1 17.29 4.65 12.23
CA MET A 1 16.77 5.85 11.54
C MET A 1 16.45 6.86 12.62
N GLU A 2 17.05 8.04 12.60
CA GLU A 2 16.72 9.08 13.58
C GLU A 2 15.26 9.49 13.39
N PHE A 3 14.47 9.42 14.46
CA PHE A 3 13.02 9.65 14.45
C PHE A 3 12.62 11.06 13.95
N TYR A 4 13.58 11.98 13.87
CA TYR A 4 13.41 13.36 13.43
C TYR A 4 13.28 13.48 11.90
N ASP A 5 14.09 12.72 11.16
CA ASP A 5 14.16 12.79 9.70
C ASP A 5 12.87 12.24 9.05
N PHE A 6 12.35 11.14 9.59
CA PHE A 6 11.11 10.52 9.11
C PHE A 6 9.89 11.45 9.18
N ARG A 7 9.75 12.25 10.24
CA ARG A 7 8.63 13.19 10.39
C ARG A 7 8.72 14.36 9.41
N ASN A 8 9.92 14.88 9.16
CA ASN A 8 10.13 15.94 8.17
C ASN A 8 9.85 15.44 6.76
N ASN A 9 10.32 14.23 6.42
CA ASN A 9 10.03 13.61 5.13
C ASN A 9 8.52 13.42 4.93
N LEU A 10 7.82 13.00 5.99
CA LEU A 10 6.36 12.99 6.01
C LEU A 10 5.75 14.39 5.86
N VAL A 11 6.32 15.49 6.37
CA VAL A 11 5.70 16.81 6.17
C VAL A 11 5.75 17.20 4.69
N PHE A 12 6.90 16.99 4.05
CA PHE A 12 7.17 17.50 2.71
C PHE A 12 6.88 16.50 1.57
N ASP A 13 6.39 15.30 1.89
CA ASP A 13 6.19 14.22 0.92
C ASP A 13 7.50 13.81 0.22
N GLU A 14 8.60 13.90 0.96
CA GLU A 14 9.91 13.43 0.50
C GLU A 14 10.04 11.92 0.67
N TYR A 15 11.01 11.34 -0.05
CA TYR A 15 11.33 9.94 0.13
C TYR A 15 11.95 9.68 1.49
N VAL A 16 11.83 8.46 1.95
CA VAL A 16 12.54 7.94 3.10
C VAL A 16 13.66 7.04 2.61
N GLU A 17 14.89 7.36 3.00
CA GLU A 17 16.03 6.49 2.71
C GLU A 17 16.14 5.37 3.75
N TYR A 18 16.29 4.13 3.28
CA TYR A 18 16.55 2.96 4.12
C TYR A 18 17.69 2.15 3.50
N LYS A 19 18.85 2.09 4.15
CA LYS A 19 20.00 1.29 3.68
C LYS A 19 20.30 1.46 2.18
N GLY A 20 20.30 2.72 1.71
CA GLY A 20 20.62 3.08 0.32
C GLY A 20 19.48 2.98 -0.69
N ILE A 21 18.29 2.47 -0.32
CA ILE A 21 17.09 2.57 -1.16
C ILE A 21 16.24 3.77 -0.79
N LYS A 22 15.53 4.34 -1.78
CA LYS A 22 14.59 5.46 -1.57
C LYS A 22 13.15 4.97 -1.65
N ILE A 23 12.37 5.22 -0.61
CA ILE A 23 10.95 4.82 -0.55
C ILE A 23 10.10 6.08 -0.65
N TYR A 24 9.31 6.19 -1.71
CA TYR A 24 8.52 7.36 -2.04
C TYR A 24 7.05 7.20 -1.62
N PRO A 25 6.38 8.30 -1.23
CA PRO A 25 4.93 8.30 -1.12
C PRO A 25 4.26 8.18 -2.50
N ILE A 26 3.12 7.50 -2.54
CA ILE A 26 2.34 7.22 -3.75
C ILE A 26 1.35 8.36 -4.02
N THR A 27 1.19 8.73 -5.29
CA THR A 27 0.28 9.78 -5.74
C THR A 27 -1.17 9.31 -5.85
N ILE A 28 -2.12 10.25 -5.78
CA ILE A 28 -3.57 9.95 -5.83
C ILE A 28 -4.04 9.26 -7.12
N LYS A 29 -3.25 9.29 -8.19
CA LYS A 29 -3.50 8.50 -9.40
C LYS A 29 -3.72 7.00 -9.10
N TYR A 30 -3.10 6.49 -8.04
CA TYR A 30 -3.19 5.07 -7.64
C TYR A 30 -4.05 4.86 -6.39
N TYR A 31 -4.93 5.81 -6.06
CA TYR A 31 -5.68 5.83 -4.81
C TYR A 31 -6.46 4.54 -4.54
N GLN A 32 -7.20 4.03 -5.53
CA GLN A 32 -8.01 2.82 -5.37
C GLN A 32 -7.16 1.59 -5.02
N ILE A 33 -6.02 1.39 -5.70
CA ILE A 33 -5.10 0.26 -5.45
C ILE A 33 -4.53 0.35 -4.04
N VAL A 34 -4.10 1.54 -3.61
CA VAL A 34 -3.54 1.73 -2.27
C VAL A 34 -4.60 1.56 -1.19
N LYS A 35 -5.85 2.01 -1.39
CA LYS A 35 -6.93 1.76 -0.44
C LYS A 35 -7.31 0.28 -0.34
N ALA A 36 -7.29 -0.45 -1.45
CA ALA A 36 -7.49 -1.90 -1.46
C ALA A 36 -6.32 -2.67 -0.81
N SER A 37 -5.14 -2.07 -0.72
CA SER A 37 -3.94 -2.75 -0.23
C SER A 37 -3.89 -2.98 1.28
N SER A 38 -4.76 -2.33 2.08
CA SER A 38 -4.77 -2.51 3.54
C SER A 38 -4.81 -4.00 3.91
N ASP A 39 -5.65 -4.79 3.24
CA ASP A 39 -5.77 -6.24 3.46
C ASP A 39 -4.46 -6.95 3.16
N ALA A 40 -3.84 -6.61 2.03
CA ALA A 40 -2.60 -7.21 1.58
C ALA A 40 -1.40 -6.93 2.51
N PHE A 41 -1.44 -5.83 3.28
CA PHE A 41 -0.42 -5.44 4.25
C PHE A 41 -0.76 -5.82 5.71
N SER A 42 -1.98 -6.29 5.98
CA SER A 42 -2.47 -6.65 7.31
C SER A 42 -2.85 -8.13 7.43
N GLN A 43 -2.17 -9.02 6.70
CA GLN A 43 -2.51 -10.44 6.73
C GLN A 43 -2.29 -11.02 8.14
N ASP A 44 -3.30 -11.73 8.63
CA ASP A 44 -3.28 -12.34 9.96
C ASP A 44 -2.62 -13.72 9.90
N ILE A 45 -1.29 -13.70 9.93
CA ILE A 45 -0.46 -14.91 9.91
C ILE A 45 -0.64 -15.73 11.20
N VAL A 46 -1.04 -15.09 12.31
CA VAL A 46 -1.17 -15.75 13.62
C VAL A 46 -2.35 -16.72 13.63
N ASN A 47 -3.44 -16.38 12.96
CA ASN A 47 -4.64 -17.21 12.87
C ASN A 47 -4.67 -18.09 11.61
N GLU A 48 -3.52 -18.27 10.95
CA GLU A 48 -3.41 -19.16 9.80
C GLU A 48 -3.69 -20.61 10.20
N LYS A 49 -4.44 -21.31 9.35
CA LYS A 49 -4.85 -22.71 9.58
C LYS A 49 -4.02 -23.70 8.76
N ASP A 50 -3.43 -23.23 7.67
CA ASP A 50 -2.57 -24.06 6.83
C ASP A 50 -1.21 -24.29 7.49
N ILE A 51 -0.94 -25.55 7.86
CA ILE A 51 0.28 -25.97 8.56
C ILE A 51 1.55 -25.58 7.78
N GLU A 52 1.51 -25.57 6.45
CA GLU A 52 2.67 -25.20 5.63
C GLU A 52 2.96 -23.70 5.60
N LEU A 53 1.98 -22.88 6.01
CA LEU A 53 2.08 -21.42 6.05
C LEU A 53 2.31 -20.87 7.46
N ILE A 54 1.99 -21.65 8.49
CA ILE A 54 2.17 -21.25 9.90
C ILE A 54 3.65 -21.03 10.21
N GLY A 55 3.95 -19.89 10.85
CA GLY A 55 5.29 -19.54 11.32
C GLY A 55 6.24 -19.04 10.23
N LEU A 56 5.78 -18.93 8.98
CA LEU A 56 6.58 -18.32 7.92
C LEU A 56 6.74 -16.80 8.14
N PRO A 57 7.90 -16.23 7.79
CA PRO A 57 8.05 -14.78 7.68
C PRO A 57 7.05 -14.19 6.70
N TYR A 58 6.63 -12.93 6.90
CA TYR A 58 5.56 -12.28 6.13
C TYR A 58 5.76 -12.38 4.62
N MET A 59 6.97 -12.10 4.15
CA MET A 59 7.32 -12.15 2.73
C MET A 59 7.16 -13.55 2.14
N GLU A 60 7.65 -14.58 2.83
CA GLU A 60 7.53 -15.97 2.41
C GLU A 60 6.10 -16.48 2.49
N TYR A 61 5.37 -16.08 3.54
CA TYR A 61 3.94 -16.33 3.70
C TYR A 61 3.14 -15.83 2.49
N MET A 62 3.32 -14.55 2.13
CA MET A 62 2.60 -13.94 1.01
C MET A 62 2.85 -14.69 -0.30
N GLN A 63 4.11 -15.01 -0.60
CA GLN A 63 4.48 -15.71 -1.83
C GLN A 63 3.96 -17.15 -1.87
N LYS A 64 4.16 -17.93 -0.80
CA LYS A 64 3.69 -19.33 -0.77
C LYS A 64 2.18 -19.41 -0.80
N LYS A 65 1.48 -18.51 -0.09
CA LYS A 65 0.02 -18.48 -0.10
C LYS A 65 -0.53 -18.17 -1.49
N ALA A 66 0.07 -17.23 -2.22
CA ALA A 66 -0.32 -16.90 -3.60
C ALA A 66 -0.10 -18.06 -4.57
N LEU A 67 0.98 -18.83 -4.41
CA LEU A 67 1.26 -20.02 -5.22
C LEU A 67 0.29 -21.16 -4.94
N LYS A 68 -0.13 -21.32 -3.67
CA LYS A 68 -1.01 -22.41 -3.23
C LYS A 68 -2.49 -22.13 -3.47
N TYR A 69 -2.91 -20.86 -3.32
CA TYR A 69 -4.32 -20.45 -3.37
C TYR A 69 -4.53 -19.40 -4.46
N PRO A 70 -5.11 -19.77 -5.62
CA PRO A 70 -5.37 -18.83 -6.72
C PRO A 70 -6.19 -17.61 -6.31
N ASP A 71 -7.15 -17.77 -5.40
CA ASP A 71 -7.99 -16.67 -4.90
C ASP A 71 -7.19 -15.61 -4.11
N PHE A 72 -5.98 -15.97 -3.65
CA PHE A 72 -5.07 -15.03 -2.97
C PHE A 72 -4.17 -14.27 -3.94
N LEU A 73 -4.12 -14.65 -5.22
CA LEU A 73 -3.21 -14.07 -6.20
C LEU A 73 -3.45 -12.57 -6.37
N GLU A 74 -4.71 -12.13 -6.43
CA GLU A 74 -5.06 -10.71 -6.53
C GLU A 74 -4.53 -9.89 -5.33
N THR A 75 -4.63 -10.45 -4.12
CA THR A 75 -4.09 -9.80 -2.91
C THR A 75 -2.58 -9.66 -2.99
N TYR A 76 -1.90 -10.70 -3.46
CA TYR A 76 -0.45 -10.68 -3.66
C TYR A 76 -0.01 -9.69 -4.75
N ASP A 77 -0.78 -9.59 -5.85
CA ASP A 77 -0.52 -8.65 -6.93
C ASP A 77 -0.70 -7.20 -6.48
N ILE A 78 -1.73 -6.89 -5.69
CA ILE A 78 -1.93 -5.57 -5.07
C ILE A 78 -0.74 -5.23 -4.16
N PHE A 79 -0.30 -6.19 -3.32
CA PHE A 79 0.85 -6.01 -2.45
C PHE A 79 2.13 -5.67 -3.23
N ASN A 80 2.47 -6.44 -4.27
CA ASN A 80 3.63 -6.18 -5.11
C ASN A 80 3.52 -4.85 -5.86
N THR A 81 2.32 -4.51 -6.32
CA THR A 81 2.05 -3.25 -7.02
C THR A 81 2.33 -2.05 -6.10
N VAL A 82 1.85 -2.07 -4.86
CA VAL A 82 2.08 -0.98 -3.90
C VAL A 82 3.56 -0.86 -3.50
N ILE A 83 4.26 -1.98 -3.35
CA ILE A 83 5.72 -1.97 -3.14
C ILE A 83 6.41 -1.31 -4.34
N GLN A 84 6.10 -1.73 -5.58
CA GLN A 84 6.71 -1.16 -6.77
C GLN A 84 6.42 0.33 -6.93
N LEU A 85 5.17 0.76 -6.69
CA LEU A 85 4.78 2.17 -6.74
C LEU A 85 5.58 3.01 -5.74
N SER A 86 5.88 2.47 -4.57
CA SER A 86 6.69 3.14 -3.55
C SER A 86 8.18 3.18 -3.89
N LEU A 87 8.66 2.27 -4.74
CA LEU A 87 10.07 2.20 -5.16
C LEU A 87 10.37 2.95 -6.47
N LYS A 88 9.33 3.34 -7.21
CA LYS A 88 9.42 4.02 -8.52
C LYS A 88 10.28 3.22 -9.51
N GLU A 89 11.43 3.77 -9.90
CA GLU A 89 12.36 3.17 -10.87
C GLU A 89 13.21 2.05 -10.27
N GLN A 90 13.27 1.94 -8.94
CA GLN A 90 13.94 0.83 -8.28
C GLN A 90 13.06 -0.42 -8.42
N LEU A 91 13.61 -1.47 -9.03
CA LEU A 91 12.87 -2.69 -9.29
C LEU A 91 13.04 -3.64 -8.11
N HIS A 92 11.96 -4.28 -7.67
CA HIS A 92 12.03 -5.30 -6.64
C HIS A 92 11.80 -6.70 -7.19
N SER A 93 12.40 -7.69 -6.55
CA SER A 93 12.14 -9.11 -6.79
C SER A 93 12.38 -9.90 -5.52
N PHE A 94 11.79 -11.09 -5.43
CA PHE A 94 12.04 -12.02 -4.34
C PHE A 94 12.93 -13.15 -4.86
N ARG A 95 14.06 -13.39 -4.20
CA ARG A 95 15.00 -14.46 -4.55
C ARG A 95 15.21 -15.38 -3.36
N ARG A 96 15.26 -16.68 -3.62
CA ARG A 96 15.56 -17.68 -2.60
C ARG A 96 17.07 -17.90 -2.55
N GLU A 97 17.67 -17.63 -1.40
CA GLU A 97 19.08 -17.88 -1.11
C GLU A 97 19.18 -18.93 0.00
N GLY A 98 19.40 -20.19 -0.41
CA GLY A 98 19.33 -21.34 0.48
C GLY A 98 17.90 -21.58 0.99
N GLU A 99 17.73 -21.62 2.30
CA GLU A 99 16.42 -21.83 2.93
C GLU A 99 15.58 -20.55 3.04
N PHE A 100 16.22 -19.38 2.89
CA PHE A 100 15.58 -18.09 3.15
C PHE A 100 15.16 -17.38 1.87
N LEU A 101 14.00 -16.74 1.92
CA LEU A 101 13.57 -15.79 0.91
C LEU A 101 14.20 -14.42 1.22
N LYS A 102 14.68 -13.72 0.20
CA LYS A 102 15.27 -12.39 0.29
C LYS A 102 14.56 -11.43 -0.64
N LEU A 103 14.37 -10.20 -0.19
CA LEU A 103 13.95 -9.09 -1.03
C LEU A 103 15.20 -8.50 -1.70
N VAL A 104 15.21 -8.45 -3.03
CA VAL A 104 16.27 -7.85 -3.82
C VAL A 104 15.72 -6.60 -4.49
N ILE A 105 16.34 -5.45 -4.22
CA ILE A 105 15.99 -4.17 -4.85
C ILE A 105 17.15 -3.74 -5.75
N ALA A 106 16.86 -3.60 -7.03
CA ALA A 106 17.76 -3.14 -8.06
C ALA A 106 17.62 -1.61 -8.21
N ILE A 107 18.68 -0.88 -7.88
CA ILE A 107 18.75 0.58 -7.95
C ILE A 107 19.41 0.98 -9.27
N PRO A 108 18.78 1.84 -10.09
CA PRO A 108 19.38 2.35 -11.32
C PRO A 108 20.75 2.99 -11.08
N THR A 109 21.74 2.61 -11.88
CA THR A 109 23.07 3.23 -11.87
C THR A 109 23.05 4.56 -12.64
N LYS A 110 24.18 5.28 -12.64
CA LYS A 110 24.36 6.47 -13.49
C LYS A 110 24.29 6.15 -14.99
N ASP A 111 24.59 4.90 -15.35
CA ASP A 111 24.61 4.41 -16.72
C ASP A 111 23.23 3.90 -17.17
N TYR A 112 22.22 3.96 -16.28
CA TYR A 112 20.85 3.63 -16.59
C TYR A 112 20.28 4.56 -17.66
N SER A 113 19.71 3.96 -18.70
CA SER A 113 18.90 4.66 -19.69
C SER A 113 17.73 3.80 -20.14
N GLU A 114 16.61 4.42 -20.50
CA GLU A 114 15.45 3.70 -21.05
C GLU A 114 15.79 2.91 -22.33
N GLU A 115 16.74 3.42 -23.13
CA GLU A 115 17.22 2.71 -24.31
C GLU A 115 17.91 1.39 -23.93
N LYS A 116 18.84 1.42 -22.98
CA LYS A 116 19.50 0.20 -22.48
C LYS A 116 18.52 -0.72 -21.76
N MET A 117 17.55 -0.16 -21.02
CA MET A 117 16.49 -0.95 -20.38
C MET A 117 15.61 -1.65 -21.41
N CYS A 118 15.33 -1.02 -22.55
CA CYS A 118 14.62 -1.64 -23.66
C CYS A 118 15.42 -2.81 -24.25
N VAL A 119 16.73 -2.65 -24.43
CA VAL A 119 17.63 -3.73 -24.86
C VAL A 119 17.62 -4.88 -23.85
N TYR A 120 17.73 -4.57 -22.56
CA TYR A 120 17.66 -5.55 -21.47
C TYR A 120 16.34 -6.32 -21.50
N ARG A 121 15.19 -5.64 -21.57
CA ARG A 121 13.86 -6.28 -21.63
C ARG A 121 13.71 -7.16 -22.86
N LYS A 122 14.21 -6.72 -24.01
CA LYS A 122 14.18 -7.51 -25.25
C LYS A 122 14.98 -8.80 -25.08
N LYS A 123 16.22 -8.72 -24.62
CA LYS A 123 17.07 -9.90 -24.37
C LYS A 123 16.44 -10.85 -23.36
N LEU A 124 15.84 -10.32 -22.28
CA LEU A 124 15.15 -11.13 -21.29
C LEU A 124 13.96 -11.88 -21.89
N ASN A 125 13.19 -11.25 -22.77
CA ASN A 125 12.10 -11.91 -23.48
C ASN A 125 12.62 -12.98 -24.45
N ASP A 126 13.68 -12.68 -25.22
CA ASP A 126 14.32 -13.64 -26.11
C ASP A 126 14.82 -14.86 -25.33
N TYR A 127 15.40 -14.66 -24.14
CA TYR A 127 15.82 -15.74 -23.25
C TYR A 127 14.64 -16.58 -22.77
N ARG A 128 13.53 -15.95 -22.36
CA ARG A 128 12.31 -16.66 -21.92
C ARG A 128 11.75 -17.54 -23.02
N GLU A 129 11.73 -17.08 -24.26
CA GLU A 129 11.29 -17.89 -25.41
C GLU A 129 12.23 -19.08 -25.65
N LEU A 130 13.55 -18.89 -25.55
CA LEU A 130 14.53 -19.97 -25.69
C LEU A 130 14.45 -21.02 -24.57
N THR A 131 13.94 -20.66 -23.39
CA THR A 131 13.82 -21.55 -22.22
C THR A 131 12.38 -21.89 -21.87
N ARG A 132 11.43 -21.70 -22.78
CA ARG A 132 10.00 -21.83 -22.50
C ARG A 132 9.59 -23.22 -22.03
N ASP A 133 10.24 -24.25 -22.58
CA ASP A 133 10.06 -25.65 -22.16
C ASP A 133 11.39 -26.41 -22.16
N GLU A 134 11.35 -27.63 -21.62
CA GLU A 134 12.53 -28.48 -21.43
C GLU A 134 13.21 -28.85 -22.76
N PHE A 135 12.43 -29.06 -23.82
CA PHE A 135 12.93 -29.41 -25.14
C PHE A 135 13.70 -28.24 -25.78
N HIS A 136 13.13 -27.03 -25.75
CA HIS A 136 13.79 -25.80 -26.21
C HIS A 136 15.03 -25.48 -25.38
N ARG A 137 14.99 -25.70 -24.06
CA ARG A 137 16.13 -25.48 -23.18
C ARG A 137 17.31 -26.40 -23.51
N ILE A 138 17.05 -27.66 -23.88
CA ILE A 138 18.11 -28.61 -24.28
C ILE A 138 18.69 -28.22 -25.64
N LEU A 139 17.84 -27.95 -26.63
CA LEU A 139 18.26 -27.60 -27.99
C LEU A 139 19.07 -26.29 -28.03
N ASN A 140 18.64 -25.28 -27.26
CA ASN A 140 19.21 -23.94 -27.31
C ASN A 140 20.21 -23.67 -26.17
N LYS A 141 20.65 -24.70 -25.45
CA LYS A 141 21.43 -24.56 -24.21
C LYS A 141 22.60 -23.56 -24.31
N LEU A 142 23.41 -23.67 -25.37
CA LEU A 142 24.55 -22.78 -25.62
C LEU A 142 24.13 -21.33 -25.88
N GLN A 143 23.09 -21.14 -26.69
CA GLN A 143 22.57 -19.81 -27.02
C GLN A 143 21.90 -19.15 -25.82
N ALA A 144 21.13 -19.91 -25.04
CA ALA A 144 20.49 -19.46 -23.82
C ALA A 144 21.54 -19.07 -22.76
N GLN A 145 22.62 -19.85 -22.63
CA GLN A 145 23.72 -19.53 -21.71
C GLN A 145 24.41 -18.21 -22.10
N LYS A 146 24.78 -18.04 -23.37
CA LYS A 146 25.39 -16.80 -23.84
C LYS A 146 24.46 -15.59 -23.63
N LEU A 147 23.17 -15.75 -23.94
CA LEU A 147 22.21 -14.67 -23.76
C LEU A 147 22.00 -14.34 -22.27
N TYR A 148 22.06 -15.34 -21.39
CA TYR A 148 22.00 -15.13 -19.95
C TYR A 148 23.19 -14.32 -19.44
N GLU A 149 24.42 -14.65 -19.87
CA GLU A 149 25.63 -13.89 -19.55
C GLU A 149 25.49 -12.42 -20.01
N GLU A 150 25.02 -12.19 -21.24
CA GLU A 150 24.77 -10.83 -21.75
C GLU A 150 23.68 -10.08 -20.94
N ILE A 151 22.64 -10.77 -20.48
CA ILE A 151 21.60 -10.19 -19.62
C ILE A 151 22.17 -9.83 -18.25
N GLU A 152 23.03 -10.68 -17.69
CA GLU A 152 23.68 -10.46 -16.39
C GLU A 152 24.65 -9.28 -16.45
N ASP A 153 25.48 -9.20 -17.49
CA ASP A 153 26.37 -8.06 -17.74
C ASP A 153 25.59 -6.75 -17.84
N LEU A 154 24.52 -6.73 -18.66
CA LEU A 154 23.64 -5.57 -18.77
C LEU A 154 22.94 -5.23 -17.46
N ALA A 155 22.53 -6.22 -16.67
CA ALA A 155 21.91 -5.99 -15.37
C ALA A 155 22.90 -5.35 -14.39
N ASN A 156 24.15 -5.82 -14.37
CA ASN A 156 25.21 -5.30 -13.52
C ASN A 156 25.64 -3.88 -13.92
N GLU A 157 25.58 -3.55 -15.22
CA GLU A 157 25.80 -2.19 -15.71
C GLU A 157 24.64 -1.26 -15.32
N LEU A 158 23.39 -1.73 -15.46
CA LEU A 158 22.19 -0.93 -15.25
C LEU A 158 21.80 -0.75 -13.78
N PHE A 159 22.16 -1.70 -12.92
CA PHE A 159 21.64 -1.74 -11.55
C PHE A 159 22.70 -2.09 -10.51
N THR A 160 22.59 -1.43 -9.36
CA THR A 160 23.20 -1.88 -8.10
C THR A 160 22.16 -2.68 -7.32
N LEU A 161 22.51 -3.89 -6.87
CA LEU A 161 21.59 -4.77 -6.15
C LEU A 161 21.77 -4.63 -4.64
N ASN A 162 20.68 -4.32 -3.94
CA ASN A 162 20.60 -4.36 -2.49
C ASN A 162 19.76 -5.57 -2.06
N VAL A 163 20.31 -6.40 -1.18
CA VAL A 163 19.67 -7.63 -0.68
C VAL A 163 19.22 -7.41 0.76
N PHE A 164 17.98 -7.74 1.04
CA PHE A 164 17.30 -7.51 2.31
C PHE A 164 16.73 -8.81 2.87
N ASP A 165 16.89 -9.01 4.17
CA ASP A 165 16.28 -10.11 4.90
C ASP A 165 14.84 -9.79 5.35
N ASP A 166 14.20 -10.73 6.06
CA ASP A 166 12.83 -10.56 6.54
C ASP A 166 12.67 -9.37 7.49
N LYS A 167 13.67 -9.08 8.32
CA LYS A 167 13.64 -7.96 9.27
C LYS A 167 13.71 -6.63 8.53
N ASP A 168 14.58 -6.56 7.53
CA ASP A 168 14.66 -5.40 6.64
C ASP A 168 13.39 -5.21 5.84
N PHE A 169 12.81 -6.30 5.32
CA PHE A 169 11.54 -6.27 4.62
C PHE A 169 10.42 -5.70 5.52
N GLU A 170 10.31 -6.12 6.77
CA GLU A 170 9.33 -5.59 7.72
C GLU A 170 9.51 -4.08 7.95
N ASN A 171 10.74 -3.59 8.04
CA ASN A 171 11.00 -2.15 8.17
C ASN A 171 10.58 -1.39 6.90
N ILE A 172 10.92 -1.91 5.73
CA ILE A 172 10.53 -1.33 4.43
C ILE A 172 9.00 -1.28 4.32
N LYS A 173 8.31 -2.39 4.67
CA LYS A 173 6.86 -2.49 4.72
C LYS A 173 6.27 -1.41 5.62
N ASN A 174 6.79 -1.26 6.83
CA ASN A 174 6.33 -0.23 7.78
C ASN A 174 6.53 1.20 7.25
N ILE A 175 7.65 1.47 6.59
CA ILE A 175 7.90 2.77 5.94
C ILE A 175 6.85 3.03 4.86
N ILE A 176 6.61 2.05 3.97
CA ILE A 176 5.60 2.15 2.90
C ILE A 176 4.21 2.42 3.49
N CYS A 177 3.80 1.68 4.52
CA CYS A 177 2.49 1.86 5.14
C CYS A 177 2.33 3.25 5.75
N ASN A 178 3.35 3.74 6.45
CA ASN A 178 3.33 5.06 7.08
C ASN A 178 3.34 6.22 6.06
N LEU A 179 4.12 6.11 4.97
CA LEU A 179 4.16 7.13 3.92
C LEU A 179 2.82 7.27 3.17
N ASN A 180 2.04 6.18 3.11
CA ASN A 180 0.82 6.08 2.32
C ASN A 180 -0.47 6.00 3.14
N ASP A 181 -0.39 6.15 4.46
CA ASP A 181 -1.54 6.03 5.37
C ASP A 181 -2.29 4.69 5.20
N ILE A 182 -1.56 3.59 5.02
CA ILE A 182 -2.11 2.23 4.92
C ILE A 182 -2.27 1.64 6.32
N ASP A 183 -3.51 1.47 6.76
CA ASP A 183 -3.81 0.82 8.05
C ASP A 183 -3.40 -0.66 8.02
N THR A 184 -2.50 -1.02 8.92
CA THR A 184 -1.99 -2.38 9.13
C THR A 184 -2.52 -3.01 10.42
N THR A 185 -3.48 -2.36 11.09
CA THR A 185 -4.04 -2.85 12.35
C THR A 185 -4.72 -4.20 12.15
N ILE A 186 -4.11 -5.25 12.70
CA ILE A 186 -4.69 -6.59 12.72
C ILE A 186 -5.64 -6.69 13.92
N ILE A 187 -6.93 -6.90 13.65
CA ILE A 187 -7.89 -7.27 14.70
C ILE A 187 -7.65 -8.74 15.04
N LYS A 188 -7.05 -8.97 16.21
CA LYS A 188 -6.67 -10.31 16.69
C LYS A 188 -7.85 -11.17 17.15
N ASP A 189 -8.96 -10.55 17.57
CA ASP A 189 -10.17 -11.27 17.97
C ASP A 189 -11.01 -11.61 16.73
N LEU A 190 -11.11 -12.90 16.40
CA LEU A 190 -11.89 -13.38 15.26
C LEU A 190 -13.37 -13.02 15.34
N ARG A 191 -13.97 -12.92 16.53
CA ARG A 191 -15.37 -12.52 16.69
C ARG A 191 -15.53 -11.05 16.36
N TRP A 192 -14.68 -10.21 16.95
CA TRP A 192 -14.68 -8.77 16.67
C TRP A 192 -14.37 -8.46 15.21
N LYS A 193 -13.47 -9.22 14.58
CA LYS A 193 -13.15 -9.11 13.15
C LYS A 193 -14.37 -9.43 12.29
N LYS A 194 -15.07 -10.54 12.57
CA LYS A 194 -16.32 -10.91 11.89
C LYS A 194 -17.41 -9.86 12.10
N GLU A 195 -17.60 -9.38 13.32
CA GLU A 195 -18.58 -8.34 13.64
C GLU A 195 -18.29 -7.03 12.88
N LEU A 196 -17.03 -6.64 12.78
CA LEU A 196 -16.63 -5.46 12.02
C LEU A 196 -16.72 -5.65 10.51
N GLU A 197 -16.41 -6.84 9.99
CA GLU A 197 -16.61 -7.20 8.58
C GLU A 197 -18.09 -7.23 8.20
N GLU A 198 -18.95 -7.82 9.05
CA GLU A 198 -20.40 -7.84 8.89
C GLU A 198 -20.99 -6.43 8.97
N ALA A 199 -20.57 -5.63 9.95
CA ALA A 199 -21.02 -4.25 10.07
C ALA A 199 -20.52 -3.37 8.92
N GLN A 200 -19.31 -3.60 8.39
CA GLN A 200 -18.82 -2.93 7.19
C GLN A 200 -19.63 -3.35 5.96
N LYS A 201 -19.99 -4.64 5.85
CA LYS A 201 -20.84 -5.16 4.77
C LYS A 201 -22.24 -4.54 4.83
N ILE A 202 -22.85 -4.51 6.02
CA ILE A 202 -24.14 -3.84 6.26
C ILE A 202 -24.03 -2.35 5.92
N MET A 203 -22.97 -1.66 6.34
CA MET A 203 -22.76 -0.25 6.02
C MET A 203 -22.61 -0.03 4.51
N ASN A 204 -21.87 -0.90 3.82
CA ASN A 204 -21.74 -0.87 2.36
C ASN A 204 -23.07 -1.16 1.66
N GLU A 205 -23.87 -2.10 2.16
CA GLU A 205 -25.20 -2.45 1.65
C GLU A 205 -26.21 -1.31 1.88
N LEU A 206 -26.20 -0.68 3.05
CA LEU A 206 -26.98 0.51 3.38
C LEU A 206 -26.58 1.71 2.51
N ASN A 207 -25.28 1.84 2.20
CA ASN A 207 -24.74 2.89 1.35
C ASN A 207 -24.90 2.61 -0.15
N SER A 208 -25.10 1.37 -0.57
CA SER A 208 -25.37 1.04 -1.99
C SER A 208 -26.72 1.56 -2.49
N GLY A 209 -27.59 2.04 -1.59
CA GLY A 209 -28.89 2.61 -1.93
C GLY A 209 -28.95 4.13 -2.12
N LYS A 210 -27.96 4.93 -1.69
CA LYS A 210 -28.05 6.41 -1.74
C LYS A 210 -26.68 7.10 -1.89
N ASN A 211 -26.51 7.85 -2.98
CA ASN A 211 -25.57 8.98 -3.17
C ASN A 211 -24.26 8.94 -2.37
N ASN A 212 -23.52 7.84 -2.41
CA ASN A 212 -22.20 7.80 -1.80
C ASN A 212 -21.22 8.55 -2.73
N PRO A 213 -20.42 9.51 -2.22
CA PRO A 213 -19.51 10.28 -3.05
C PRO A 213 -18.51 9.35 -3.73
N GLN A 214 -18.44 9.44 -5.05
CA GLN A 214 -17.45 8.73 -5.86
C GLN A 214 -16.06 9.30 -5.59
N PHE A 215 -15.01 8.56 -5.96
CA PHE A 215 -13.64 9.08 -5.83
C PHE A 215 -13.47 10.42 -6.57
N GLU A 216 -14.12 10.57 -7.72
CA GLU A 216 -14.16 11.84 -8.47
C GLU A 216 -14.76 12.99 -7.65
N ASP A 217 -15.85 12.75 -6.92
CA ASP A 217 -16.46 13.74 -6.03
C ASP A 217 -15.49 14.16 -4.92
N LEU A 218 -14.77 13.20 -4.32
CA LEU A 218 -13.76 13.48 -3.30
C LEU A 218 -12.61 14.33 -3.86
N VAL A 219 -12.15 14.02 -5.08
CA VAL A 219 -11.13 14.80 -5.79
C VAL A 219 -11.63 16.21 -6.04
N ASN A 220 -12.86 16.37 -6.51
CA ASN A 220 -13.48 17.67 -6.77
C ASN A 220 -13.62 18.51 -5.49
N VAL A 221 -14.05 17.91 -4.38
CA VAL A 221 -14.16 18.60 -3.07
C VAL A 221 -12.82 19.12 -2.60
N VAL A 222 -11.76 18.31 -2.68
CA VAL A 222 -10.41 18.73 -2.28
C VAL A 222 -9.87 19.79 -3.24
N ALA A 223 -10.03 19.61 -4.56
CA ALA A 223 -9.59 20.56 -5.57
C ALA A 223 -10.27 21.93 -5.39
N MET A 224 -11.59 21.94 -5.22
CA MET A 224 -12.39 23.14 -4.96
C MET A 224 -11.94 23.85 -3.67
N SER A 225 -11.74 23.09 -2.59
CA SER A 225 -11.29 23.65 -1.31
C SER A 225 -9.89 24.26 -1.37
N LEU A 226 -9.04 23.77 -2.28
CA LEU A 226 -7.70 24.29 -2.54
C LEU A 226 -7.67 25.37 -3.63
N ASN A 227 -8.82 25.71 -4.24
CA ASN A 227 -8.92 26.60 -5.40
C ASN A 227 -8.00 26.15 -6.56
N LYS A 228 -8.05 24.86 -6.88
CA LYS A 228 -7.29 24.20 -7.96
C LYS A 228 -8.20 23.37 -8.85
N LEU A 229 -7.72 23.06 -10.05
CA LEU A 229 -8.32 22.06 -10.93
C LEU A 229 -7.97 20.63 -10.47
N PRO A 230 -8.82 19.62 -10.72
CA PRO A 230 -8.50 18.22 -10.45
C PRO A 230 -7.17 17.76 -11.07
N SER A 231 -6.86 18.25 -12.28
CA SER A 231 -5.60 17.96 -12.97
C SER A 231 -4.37 18.50 -12.26
N GLU A 232 -4.50 19.55 -11.45
CA GLU A 232 -3.42 20.18 -10.70
C GLU A 232 -3.13 19.49 -9.35
N ILE A 233 -4.03 18.59 -8.91
CA ILE A 233 -3.84 17.80 -7.68
C ILE A 233 -3.52 16.33 -7.95
N LYS A 234 -3.46 15.89 -9.21
CA LYS A 234 -3.19 14.49 -9.61
C LYS A 234 -1.88 13.91 -9.04
N ASP A 235 -0.87 14.77 -8.86
CA ASP A 235 0.46 14.42 -8.38
C ASP A 235 0.59 14.58 -6.85
N MET A 236 -0.51 14.97 -6.17
CA MET A 236 -0.57 14.98 -4.71
C MET A 236 -0.44 13.55 -4.17
N THR A 237 0.23 13.40 -3.03
CA THR A 237 0.30 12.10 -2.36
C THR A 237 -1.05 11.71 -1.76
N ILE A 238 -1.31 10.41 -1.68
CA ILE A 238 -2.53 9.85 -1.09
C ILE A 238 -2.70 10.31 0.36
N ARG A 239 -1.63 10.23 1.15
CA ARG A 239 -1.61 10.68 2.53
C ARG A 239 -1.97 12.16 2.67
N ARG A 240 -1.43 13.04 1.81
CA ARG A 240 -1.76 14.48 1.85
C ARG A 240 -3.20 14.73 1.41
N PHE A 241 -3.68 14.01 0.41
CA PHE A 241 -5.06 14.06 -0.03
C PHE A 241 -6.04 13.68 1.09
N ASP A 242 -5.83 12.53 1.74
CA ASP A 242 -6.66 12.04 2.85
C ASP A 242 -6.68 13.01 4.03
N ARG A 243 -5.53 13.63 4.31
CA ARG A 243 -5.41 14.66 5.35
C ARG A 243 -6.22 15.90 4.99
N TYR A 244 -6.11 16.42 3.77
CA TYR A 244 -6.92 17.57 3.37
C TYR A 244 -8.40 17.25 3.41
N LEU A 245 -8.82 16.11 2.86
CA LEU A 245 -10.21 15.68 2.90
C LEU A 245 -10.72 15.60 4.34
N THR A 246 -9.95 15.01 5.25
CA THR A 246 -10.33 14.92 6.67
C THR A 246 -10.37 16.29 7.33
N MET A 247 -9.41 17.17 7.07
CA MET A 247 -9.40 18.53 7.62
C MET A 247 -10.58 19.38 7.13
N ILE A 248 -10.98 19.22 5.85
CA ILE A 248 -12.16 19.88 5.28
C ILE A 248 -13.41 19.43 6.04
N LEU A 249 -13.63 18.12 6.12
CA LEU A 249 -14.79 17.54 6.82
C LEU A 249 -14.82 17.90 8.30
N ASP A 250 -13.69 17.83 8.99
CA ASP A 250 -13.59 18.20 10.41
C ASP A 250 -13.87 19.69 10.62
N LYS A 251 -13.43 20.56 9.70
CA LYS A 251 -13.70 21.99 9.74
C LYS A 251 -15.18 22.29 9.52
N GLU A 252 -15.80 21.68 8.52
CA GLU A 252 -17.24 21.83 8.26
C GLU A 252 -18.08 21.38 9.45
N ASN A 253 -17.79 20.20 10.00
CA ASN A 253 -18.45 19.68 11.20
C ASN A 253 -18.26 20.62 12.40
N TYR A 254 -17.04 21.11 12.63
CA TYR A 254 -16.76 22.04 13.71
C TYR A 254 -17.57 23.34 13.59
N LEU A 255 -17.65 23.93 12.40
CA LEU A 255 -18.42 25.15 12.15
C LEU A 255 -19.92 24.91 12.35
N LEU A 256 -20.44 23.78 11.88
CA LEU A 256 -21.85 23.39 12.07
C LEU A 256 -22.19 23.23 13.56
N CYS A 257 -21.35 22.50 14.31
CA CYS A 257 -21.54 22.34 15.75
C CYS A 257 -21.48 23.69 16.48
N LYS A 258 -20.55 24.58 16.11
CA LYS A 258 -20.45 25.92 16.70
C LYS A 258 -21.66 26.78 16.41
N GLN A 259 -22.22 26.70 15.20
CA GLN A 259 -23.45 27.41 14.86
C GLN A 259 -24.66 26.88 15.64
N ALA A 260 -24.75 25.57 15.84
CA ALA A 260 -25.78 24.95 16.68
C ALA A 260 -25.65 25.39 18.16
N GLU A 261 -24.43 25.43 18.70
CA GLU A 261 -24.15 25.94 20.05
C GLU A 261 -24.59 27.41 20.20
N LEU A 262 -24.27 28.27 19.22
CA LEU A 262 -24.74 29.66 19.18
C LEU A 262 -26.27 29.78 19.06
N SER A 263 -26.94 28.74 18.57
CA SER A 263 -28.40 28.66 18.46
C SER A 263 -29.07 28.04 19.70
N GLY A 264 -28.29 27.75 20.75
CA GLY A 264 -28.78 27.27 22.05
C GLY A 264 -28.76 25.75 22.24
N VAL A 265 -28.11 25.00 21.37
CA VAL A 265 -27.91 23.54 21.54
C VAL A 265 -26.77 23.29 22.52
N GLU A 266 -27.03 22.54 23.59
CA GLU A 266 -26.00 22.08 24.53
C GLU A 266 -25.47 20.70 24.14
N PHE A 267 -24.15 20.59 23.94
CA PHE A 267 -23.49 19.31 23.64
C PHE A 267 -23.03 18.62 24.93
N LYS A 268 -23.21 17.29 25.00
CA LYS A 268 -22.74 16.47 26.14
C LYS A 268 -21.22 16.52 26.36
N THR A 269 -20.47 16.79 25.30
CA THR A 269 -19.02 16.95 25.32
C THR A 269 -18.61 18.24 24.63
N PRO A 270 -17.52 18.91 25.08
CA PRO A 270 -17.03 20.11 24.41
C PRO A 270 -16.70 19.84 22.94
N ILE A 271 -17.16 20.73 22.06
CA ILE A 271 -16.87 20.66 20.62
C ILE A 271 -15.36 20.70 20.43
N THR A 272 -14.80 19.65 19.84
CA THR A 272 -13.35 19.57 19.61
C THR A 272 -12.95 20.41 18.40
N HIS A 273 -11.90 21.22 18.53
CA HIS A 273 -11.38 22.01 17.42
C HIS A 273 -10.91 21.13 16.25
N TRP A 274 -11.18 21.54 15.02
CA TRP A 274 -10.88 20.79 13.79
C TRP A 274 -9.38 20.59 13.53
N LEU A 275 -8.52 21.43 14.11
CA LEU A 275 -7.05 21.26 14.11
C LEU A 275 -6.53 20.25 15.16
N LYS A 276 -7.39 19.43 15.77
CA LYS A 276 -6.92 18.29 16.58
C LYS A 276 -6.00 17.40 15.72
N GLY A 277 -4.99 16.79 16.33
CA GLY A 277 -4.01 15.98 15.62
C GLY A 277 -4.68 14.93 14.72
N TYR A 278 -4.32 14.92 13.43
CA TYR A 278 -4.81 13.93 12.47
C TYR A 278 -4.47 12.52 12.97
N LYS A 279 -5.48 11.67 13.07
CA LYS A 279 -5.31 10.24 13.30
C LYS A 279 -5.56 9.52 11.98
N MET A 280 -4.63 8.64 11.64
CA MET A 280 -4.74 7.70 10.53
C MET A 280 -6.08 6.95 10.61
N LYS A 281 -6.84 6.94 9.51
CA LYS A 281 -8.16 6.31 9.49
C LYS A 281 -7.99 4.81 9.34
N SER A 282 -8.43 4.07 10.36
CA SER A 282 -8.48 2.61 10.29
C SER A 282 -9.45 2.14 9.21
N ARG A 283 -9.24 0.94 8.64
CA ARG A 283 -10.18 0.27 7.73
C ARG A 283 -11.61 0.25 8.27
N TYR A 284 -11.77 0.11 9.57
CA TYR A 284 -13.07 0.04 10.25
C TYR A 284 -13.50 1.36 10.87
N SER A 285 -12.84 2.48 10.56
CA SER A 285 -13.16 3.79 11.16
C SER A 285 -14.61 4.22 10.91
N GLY A 286 -15.22 3.81 9.80
CA GLY A 286 -16.65 4.02 9.52
C GLY A 286 -17.57 3.27 10.47
N VAL A 287 -17.17 2.07 10.91
CA VAL A 287 -17.96 1.18 11.79
C VAL A 287 -17.67 1.44 13.28
N GLN A 288 -16.41 1.76 13.63
CA GLN A 288 -16.01 2.05 15.01
C GLN A 288 -16.72 3.28 15.58
N ASN A 289 -17.07 4.26 14.74
CA ASN A 289 -17.88 5.41 15.12
C ASN A 289 -19.38 5.08 15.29
N VAL A 290 -19.84 3.97 14.72
CA VAL A 290 -21.25 3.50 14.78
C VAL A 290 -21.44 2.46 15.90
N GLY A 291 -20.37 1.80 16.36
CA GLY A 291 -20.41 0.82 17.46
C GLY A 291 -20.97 1.36 18.79
N SER A 292 -20.94 2.67 19.01
CA SER A 292 -21.65 3.31 20.13
C SER A 292 -23.18 3.36 19.95
N GLY A 293 -23.68 3.33 18.71
CA GLY A 293 -25.12 3.30 18.40
C GLY A 293 -25.68 1.89 18.20
N ILE A 294 -24.86 0.91 17.78
CA ILE A 294 -25.31 -0.49 17.61
C ILE A 294 -25.71 -1.13 18.95
N GLN A 295 -25.09 -0.72 20.06
CA GLN A 295 -25.48 -1.17 21.40
C GLN A 295 -26.83 -0.63 21.88
N GLU A 296 -27.35 0.45 21.29
CA GLU A 296 -28.70 0.97 21.59
C GLU A 296 -29.78 0.25 20.78
N VAL A 297 -29.49 -0.13 19.52
CA VAL A 297 -30.44 -0.83 18.65
C VAL A 297 -30.65 -2.30 19.05
N LEU A 298 -29.66 -2.93 19.72
CA LEU A 298 -29.76 -4.31 20.21
C LEU A 298 -30.36 -4.42 21.64
N LYS A 299 -30.93 -3.33 22.18
CA LYS A 299 -31.63 -3.30 23.48
C LYS A 299 -33.14 -3.09 23.37
N GLU A 300 -33.69 -3.03 22.17
CA GLU A 300 -35.14 -3.12 21.89
C GLU A 300 -35.49 -4.51 21.33
#